data_AF-A0A948B4F7-F1
#
_entry.id   AF-A0A948B4F7-F1
#
_cell.length_a   1.000
_cell.length_b   1.000
_cell.length_c   1.000
_cell.angle_alpha   90.00
_cell.angle_beta   90.00
_cell.angle_gamma   90.00
#
_symmetry.space_group_name_H-M   'P 1'
#
loop_
_entity.id
_entity.type
_entity.pdbx_description
1 polymer ?
#
loop_
_entity_poly.entity_id
_entity_poly.type
_entity_poly.pdbx_seq_one_letter_code
_entity_poly.pdbx_strand_id
1 'polypeptide(L)' 'MAIKVYKNQKESLDRLISRFNKKVQGSRIILEVKNRRYYKKPKTRRLVRAAAVKREFYRAKRDKMQYY' A
#
# COMPACT_ATOMS: atom_id res chain seq x y z
N MET A 1 1.14 -12.13 10.65
CA MET A 1 0.94 -13.14 9.58
C MET A 1 2.28 -13.38 8.92
N ALA A 2 2.79 -14.61 8.91
CA ALA A 2 4.12 -14.90 8.36
C ALA A 2 4.04 -15.06 6.84
N ILE A 3 4.84 -14.29 6.09
CA ILE A 3 4.90 -14.39 4.63
C ILE A 3 5.90 -15.48 4.28
N LYS A 4 5.40 -16.62 3.78
CA LYS A 4 6.23 -17.74 3.34
C LYS A 4 6.17 -17.90 1.82
N VAL A 5 7.32 -18.12 1.21
CA VAL A 5 7.47 -18.45 -0.21
C VAL A 5 8.51 -19.56 -0.33
N TYR A 6 8.15 -20.62 -1.03
CA TYR A 6 9.01 -21.77 -1.31
C TYR A 6 9.49 -21.72 -2.76
N LYS A 7 10.73 -22.20 -2.98
CA LYS A 7 11.36 -22.28 -4.29
C LYS A 7 10.72 -23.40 -5.12
N ASN A 8 10.38 -23.11 -6.37
CA ASN A 8 9.94 -24.13 -7.32
C ASN A 8 11.16 -24.74 -8.04
N GLN A 9 11.07 -26.00 -8.47
CA GLN A 9 12.19 -26.73 -9.08
C GLN A 9 12.79 -26.04 -10.32
N LYS A 10 11.96 -25.42 -11.17
CA LYS A 10 12.39 -24.73 -12.41
C LYS A 10 12.54 -23.21 -12.26
N GLU A 11 12.61 -22.71 -11.03
CA GLU A 11 12.64 -21.27 -10.76
C GLU A 11 14.06 -20.76 -10.45
N SER A 12 14.43 -19.64 -11.09
CA SER A 12 15.65 -18.91 -10.75
C SER A 12 15.50 -18.18 -9.42
N LEU A 13 16.61 -17.94 -8.72
CA LEU A 13 16.60 -17.25 -7.43
C LEU A 13 15.94 -15.86 -7.51
N ASP A 14 16.19 -15.11 -8.58
CA ASP A 14 15.63 -13.77 -8.75
C ASP A 14 14.11 -13.76 -8.86
N ARG A 15 13.53 -14.77 -9.53
CA ARG A 15 12.07 -14.93 -9.63
C ARG A 15 11.46 -15.24 -8.26
N LEU A 16 12.13 -16.04 -7.45
CA LEU A 16 11.72 -16.33 -6.09
C LEU A 16 11.72 -15.07 -5.22
N ILE A 17 12.81 -14.28 -5.26
CA ILE A 17 12.93 -13.02 -4.53
C ILE A 17 11.86 -12.02 -4.98
N SER A 18 11.62 -11.91 -6.30
CA SER A 18 10.57 -11.04 -6.85
C SER A 18 9.18 -11.41 -6.34
N ARG A 19 8.84 -12.71 -6.29
CA ARG A 19 7.57 -13.19 -5.71
C ARG A 19 7.46 -12.89 -4.22
N PHE A 20 8.55 -13.10 -3.47
CA PHE A 20 8.59 -12.74 -2.05
C PHE A 20 8.32 -11.25 -1.85
N ASN A 21 9.02 -10.39 -2.60
CA ASN A 21 8.82 -8.94 -2.54
C ASN A 21 7.39 -8.54 -2.88
N LYS A 22 6.78 -9.14 -3.93
CA LYS A 22 5.38 -8.92 -4.27
C LYS A 22 4.44 -9.33 -3.14
N LYS A 23 4.65 -10.50 -2.50
CA LYS A 23 3.84 -10.92 -1.34
C LYS A 23 4.02 -9.98 -0.14
N VAL A 24 5.24 -9.52 0.14
CA VAL A 24 5.52 -8.54 1.21
C VAL A 24 4.79 -7.23 0.96
N GLN A 25 4.89 -6.69 -0.25
CA GLN A 25 4.19 -5.45 -0.62
C GLN A 25 2.66 -5.62 -0.57
N GLY A 26 2.13 -6.73 -1.10
CA GLY A 26 0.69 -7.04 -1.09
C GLY A 26 0.13 -7.22 0.32
N SER A 27 0.91 -7.79 1.24
CA SER A 27 0.51 -7.95 2.64
C SER A 27 0.40 -6.63 3.41
N ARG A 28 0.94 -5.53 2.87
CA ARG A 28 1.01 -4.21 3.51
C ARG A 28 1.72 -4.18 4.87
N ILE A 29 2.48 -5.21 5.24
CA ILE A 29 3.20 -5.28 6.53
C ILE A 29 4.13 -4.08 6.75
N ILE A 30 4.82 -3.62 5.71
CA ILE A 30 5.70 -2.44 5.78
C ILE A 30 4.90 -1.18 6.12
N LEU A 31 3.73 -1.00 5.51
CA LEU A 31 2.86 0.16 5.76
C LEU A 31 2.30 0.12 7.18
N GLU A 32 1.91 -1.06 7.64
CA GLU A 32 1.41 -1.27 8.99
C GLU A 32 2.48 -0.94 10.05
N VAL A 33 3.69 -1.50 9.91
CA VAL A 33 4.80 -1.23 10.82
C VAL A 33 5.14 0.27 10.85
N LYS A 34 5.20 0.92 9.67
CA LYS A 34 5.43 2.38 9.58
C LYS A 34 4.34 3.19 10.28
N ASN A 35 3.08 2.75 10.18
CA ASN A 35 1.96 3.43 10.83
C ASN A 35 1.95 3.24 12.35
N ARG A 36 2.36 2.06 12.82
CA ARG A 36 2.44 1.70 14.24
C ARG A 36 3.66 2.27 14.95
N ARG A 37 4.69 2.71 14.21
CA ARG A 37 5.95 3.25 14.77
C ARG A 37 5.73 4.38 15.78
N TYR A 38 4.72 5.21 15.58
CA TYR A 38 4.41 6.35 16.45
C TYR A 38 2.93 6.37 16.81
N TYR A 39 2.62 6.79 18.03
CA TYR A 39 1.24 7.05 18.43
C TYR A 39 0.63 8.18 17.60
N LYS A 40 -0.61 7.98 17.14
CA LYS A 40 -1.39 8.99 16.41
C LYS A 40 -2.71 9.17 17.12
N LYS A 41 -3.05 10.42 17.48
CA LYS A 41 -4.38 10.76 17.99
C LYS A 41 -5.45 10.42 16.94
N PRO A 42 -6.65 9.97 17.34
CA PRO A 42 -7.75 9.74 16.42
C PRO A 42 -8.08 11.02 15.66
N LYS A 43 -8.43 10.90 14.38
CA LYS A 43 -8.74 12.06 13.55
C LYS A 43 -10.03 12.71 14.03
N THR A 44 -10.03 14.03 14.15
CA THR A 44 -11.25 14.80 14.38
C THR A 44 -12.15 14.79 13.14
N ARG A 45 -13.45 15.06 13.30
CA ARG A 45 -14.42 15.13 12.18
C ARG A 45 -13.96 16.09 11.07
N ARG A 46 -13.35 17.22 11.43
CA ARG A 46 -12.78 18.20 10.49
C ARG A 46 -11.67 17.60 9.64
N LEU A 47 -10.74 16.86 10.25
CA LEU A 47 -9.63 16.20 9.54
C LEU A 47 -10.13 15.09 8.61
N VAL A 48 -11.17 14.35 9.02
CA VAL A 48 -11.80 13.32 8.16
C VAL A 48 -12.44 13.97 6.93
N ARG A 49 -13.19 15.07 7.11
CA ARG A 49 -13.81 15.82 6.00
C ARG A 49 -12.77 16.40 5.04
N ALA A 50 -11.72 17.04 5.57
CA ALA A 50 -10.64 17.59 4.75
C ALA A 50 -9.92 16.50 3.92
N ALA A 51 -9.70 15.32 4.50
CA ALA A 51 -9.12 14.19 3.78
C ALA A 51 -10.06 13.63 2.70
N ALA A 52 -11.38 13.63 2.92
CA ALA A 52 -12.36 13.23 1.92
C ALA A 52 -12.36 14.18 0.72
N VAL A 53 -12.44 15.50 0.96
CA VAL A 53 -12.40 16.53 -0.10
C VAL A 53 -11.11 16.43 -0.92
N LYS A 54 -9.95 16.25 -0.27
CA LYS A 54 -8.69 16.04 -1.00
C LYS A 54 -8.72 14.77 -1.87
N ARG A 55 -9.30 13.68 -1.38
CA ARG A 55 -9.43 12.44 -2.17
C ARG A 55 -10.28 12.64 -3.43
N GLU A 56 -11.37 13.39 -3.31
CA GLU A 56 -12.25 13.73 -4.43
C GLU A 56 -11.53 14.61 -5.45
N PHE A 57 -10.84 15.66 -4.99
CA PHE A 57 -10.01 16.51 -5.85
C PHE A 57 -9.00 15.71 -6.69
N TYR A 58 -8.27 14.77 -6.08
CA TYR A 58 -7.31 13.92 -6.79
C TYR A 58 -7.95 12.86 -7.69
N ARG A 59 -9.22 12.49 -7.46
CA ARG A 59 -9.98 11.64 -8.39
C ARG A 59 -10.35 12.43 -9.64
N ALA A 60 -10.99 13.59 -9.45
CA ALA A 60 -11.36 14.47 -10.56
C ALA A 60 -10.15 14.90 -11.40
N LYS A 61 -9.00 15.16 -10.79
CA LYS A 61 -7.76 15.45 -11.53
C LYS A 61 -7.30 14.27 -12.38
N ARG A 62 -7.34 13.04 -11.84
CA ARG A 62 -6.94 11.84 -12.59
C ARG A 62 -7.89 11.54 -13.73
N ASP A 63 -9.19 11.71 -13.52
CA ASP A 63 -10.20 11.50 -14.56
C ASP A 63 -9.97 12.48 -15.71
N LYS A 64 -9.75 13.77 -15.42
CA LYS A 64 -9.40 14.77 -16.45
C LYS A 64 -8.13 14.40 -17.23
N MET A 65 -7.09 13.92 -16.55
CA MET A 65 -5.83 13.50 -17.19
C MET A 65 -5.97 12.19 -17.98
N GLN A 66 -7.01 11.40 -17.78
CA GLN A 66 -7.23 10.16 -18.54
C GLN A 66 -7.79 10.43 -19.94
N TYR A 67 -8.45 11.58 -20.14
CA TYR A 67 -9.06 11.98 -21.40
C TYR A 67 -8.20 12.96 -22.22
N TYR A 68 -7.01 13.32 -21.74
CA TYR A 68 -5.97 14.04 -22.47
C TYR A 68 -4.79 13.11 -22.73
#